data_AF-A0A6A3MGW4-F1
#
_entry.id   AF-A0A6A3MGW4-F1
#
_cell.length_a   1.000
_cell.length_b   1.000
_cell.length_c   1.000
_cell.angle_alpha   90.00
_cell.angle_beta   90.00
_cell.angle_gamma   90.00
#
_symmetry.space_group_name_H-M   'P 1'
#
loop_
_entity.id
_entity.type
_entity.pdbx_description
1 polymer ?
#
loop_
_entity_poly.entity_id
_entity_poly.type
_entity_poly.pdbx_seq_one_letter_code
_entity_poly.pdbx_strand_id
1 'polypeptide(L)'
;MPRQLLATRFVQIPEDVKVVLDGRKVTVTGKRGTLNRDFRHLTLDMRRVNKEQIRVDLWFGNRKQLACVRTVCSLIENMITGVRVGYLYKMRFVYAHFPSNVTFENNTVEIRNFLGEKRVRRVALSEGVSYVRTGDVKDQIELSGIDL
;
A
#
# COMPACT_ATOMS: atom_id res chain seq x y z
N MET A 1 -22.16 -24.13 4.89
CA MET A 1 -21.64 -23.57 3.62
C MET A 1 -20.69 -24.58 3.01
N PRO A 2 -20.82 -24.91 1.72
CA PRO A 2 -19.89 -25.82 1.05
C PRO A 2 -18.47 -25.22 1.04
N ARG A 3 -17.47 -26.04 1.41
CA ARG A 3 -16.06 -25.66 1.31
C ARG A 3 -15.63 -25.81 -0.14
N GLN A 4 -15.12 -24.75 -0.73
CA GLN A 4 -14.55 -24.83 -2.07
C GLN A 4 -13.27 -25.66 -2.01
N LEU A 5 -13.21 -26.72 -2.82
CA LEU A 5 -12.10 -27.68 -2.79
C LEU A 5 -10.77 -27.00 -3.12
N LEU A 6 -10.77 -26.20 -4.18
CA LEU A 6 -9.62 -25.41 -4.62
C LEU A 6 -10.10 -24.03 -5.08
N ALA A 7 -9.50 -23.00 -4.51
CA ALA A 7 -9.61 -21.64 -5.00
C ALA A 7 -8.24 -21.17 -5.46
N THR A 8 -8.14 -20.87 -6.75
CA THR A 8 -6.90 -20.42 -7.39
C THR A 8 -7.07 -18.99 -7.89
N ARG A 9 -6.04 -18.18 -7.69
CA ARG A 9 -5.89 -16.86 -8.31
C ARG A 9 -4.51 -16.70 -8.89
N PHE A 10 -4.43 -15.95 -9.99
CA PHE A 10 -3.21 -15.64 -10.68
C PHE A 10 -2.94 -14.15 -10.57
N VAL A 11 -1.67 -13.79 -10.34
CA VAL A 11 -1.16 -12.42 -10.37
C VAL A 11 -0.13 -12.34 -11.48
N GLN A 12 -0.31 -11.36 -12.38
CA GLN A 12 0.61 -11.12 -13.49
C GLN A 12 1.79 -10.26 -13.01
N ILE A 13 2.99 -10.62 -13.43
CA ILE A 13 4.24 -9.90 -13.16
C ILE A 13 4.71 -9.28 -14.48
N PRO A 14 4.82 -7.94 -14.57
CA PRO A 14 5.42 -7.29 -15.72
C PRO A 14 6.94 -7.55 -15.76
N GLU A 15 7.53 -7.58 -16.96
CA GLU A 15 8.96 -7.88 -17.17
C GLU A 15 9.91 -6.94 -16.41
N ASP A 16 9.49 -5.70 -16.19
CA ASP A 16 10.25 -4.65 -15.48
C ASP A 16 10.44 -4.92 -13.98
N VAL A 17 9.79 -5.95 -13.40
CA VAL A 17 9.73 -6.18 -11.96
C VAL A 17 10.21 -7.58 -11.60
N LYS A 18 11.16 -7.66 -10.66
CA LYS A 18 11.66 -8.92 -10.13
C LYS A 18 10.92 -9.29 -8.85
N VAL A 19 10.20 -10.42 -8.87
CA VAL A 19 9.55 -10.98 -7.68
C VAL A 19 10.28 -12.24 -7.21
N VAL A 20 10.58 -12.29 -5.91
CA VAL A 20 11.16 -13.42 -5.21
C VAL A 20 10.13 -13.94 -4.20
N LEU A 21 9.89 -15.24 -4.23
CA LEU A 21 9.02 -15.94 -3.29
C LEU A 21 9.87 -16.87 -2.42
N ASP A 22 9.85 -16.63 -1.11
CA ASP A 22 10.43 -17.53 -0.09
C ASP A 22 9.29 -18.08 0.77
N GLY A 23 8.70 -19.19 0.33
CA GLY A 23 7.47 -19.73 0.89
C GLY A 23 6.30 -18.73 0.79
N ARG A 24 5.88 -18.17 1.93
CA ARG A 24 4.82 -17.15 2.00
C ARG A 24 5.34 -15.72 2.21
N LYS A 25 6.65 -15.51 2.04
CA LYS A 25 7.27 -14.17 2.00
C LYS A 25 7.44 -13.72 0.57
N VAL A 26 6.95 -12.52 0.26
CA VAL A 26 7.01 -11.94 -1.07
C VAL A 26 7.93 -10.73 -1.02
N THR A 27 9.00 -10.77 -1.81
CA THR A 27 9.87 -9.62 -2.04
C THR A 27 9.74 -9.16 -3.48
N VAL A 28 9.38 -7.90 -3.68
CA VAL A 28 9.18 -7.28 -4.98
C VAL A 28 10.23 -6.19 -5.17
N THR A 29 11.00 -6.26 -6.25
CA THR A 29 12.05 -5.30 -6.58
C THR A 29 11.75 -4.68 -7.93
N GLY A 30 11.81 -3.35 -8.01
CA GLY A 30 11.63 -2.59 -9.24
C GLY A 30 12.49 -1.33 -9.27
N LYS A 31 12.21 -0.44 -10.22
CA LYS A 31 12.98 0.78 -10.46
C LYS A 31 13.02 1.73 -9.25
N ARG A 32 11.92 1.83 -8.50
CA ARG A 32 11.78 2.77 -7.37
C ARG A 32 12.27 2.21 -6.03
N GLY A 33 12.61 0.92 -5.96
CA GLY A 33 13.09 0.29 -4.73
C GLY A 33 12.59 -1.14 -4.54
N THR A 34 12.66 -1.60 -3.29
CA THR A 34 12.31 -2.97 -2.86
C THR A 34 11.24 -2.94 -1.79
N LEU A 35 10.22 -3.78 -1.92
CA LEU A 35 9.18 -4.00 -0.91
C LEU A 35 9.19 -5.46 -0.47
N ASN A 36 8.98 -5.68 0.83
CA ASN A 36 8.90 -7.01 1.42
C ASN A 36 7.63 -7.14 2.25
N ARG A 37 6.86 -8.21 2.04
CA ARG A 37 5.68 -8.55 2.86
C ARG A 37 5.64 -10.02 3.24
N ASP A 38 5.21 -10.27 4.47
CA ASP A 38 5.08 -11.59 5.05
C ASP A 38 3.61 -12.01 5.18
N PHE A 39 3.24 -13.13 4.55
CA PHE A 39 1.90 -13.72 4.59
C PHE A 39 1.85 -15.07 5.36
N ARG A 40 2.85 -15.37 6.21
CA ARG A 40 2.92 -16.63 6.97
C ARG A 40 1.68 -16.91 7.84
N HIS A 41 1.03 -15.85 8.32
CA HIS A 41 -0.19 -15.94 9.12
C HIS A 41 -1.38 -16.55 8.35
N LEU A 42 -1.34 -16.59 7.02
CA LEU A 42 -2.37 -17.21 6.19
C LEU A 42 -1.96 -18.61 5.76
N THR A 43 -2.91 -19.55 5.83
CA THR A 43 -2.75 -20.92 5.33
C THR A 43 -3.08 -20.97 3.84
N LEU A 44 -2.14 -20.52 3.01
CA LEU A 44 -2.24 -20.53 1.56
C LEU A 44 -0.94 -21.05 0.94
N ASP A 45 -1.02 -21.49 -0.31
CA ASP A 45 0.13 -21.91 -1.09
C ASP A 45 0.41 -20.85 -2.16
N MET A 46 1.66 -20.40 -2.25
CA MET A 46 2.10 -19.45 -3.27
C MET A 46 3.16 -20.12 -4.11
N ARG A 47 2.92 -20.21 -5.42
CA ARG A 47 3.87 -20.81 -6.36
C ARG A 47 4.09 -19.88 -7.53
N ARG A 48 5.34 -19.80 -7.96
CA ARG A 48 5.68 -19.20 -9.24
C ARG A 48 5.41 -20.25 -10.31
N VAL A 49 4.44 -19.99 -11.18
CA VAL A 49 4.13 -20.91 -12.30
C VAL A 49 5.11 -20.65 -13.43
N ASN A 50 5.21 -19.38 -13.84
CA ASN A 50 6.09 -18.92 -14.92
C ASN A 50 6.90 -17.70 -14.47
N LYS A 51 7.80 -17.21 -15.33
CA LYS A 51 8.50 -15.93 -15.07
C LYS A 51 7.53 -14.76 -14.86
N GLU A 52 6.37 -14.80 -15.52
CA GLU A 52 5.38 -13.73 -15.56
C GLU A 52 4.18 -13.95 -14.63
N GLN A 53 4.05 -15.09 -13.94
CA GLN A 53 2.83 -15.40 -13.19
C GLN A 53 3.09 -16.05 -11.83
N ILE A 54 2.44 -15.49 -10.81
CA ILE A 54 2.31 -16.07 -9.48
C ILE A 54 0.93 -16.68 -9.34
N ARG A 55 0.87 -17.91 -8.87
CA ARG A 55 -0.36 -18.61 -8.53
C ARG A 55 -0.49 -18.67 -7.01
N VAL A 56 -1.65 -18.25 -6.52
CA VAL A 56 -2.05 -18.35 -5.11
C VAL A 56 -3.19 -19.36 -5.03
N ASP A 57 -2.93 -20.45 -4.31
CA ASP A 57 -3.88 -21.55 -4.12
C ASP A 57 -4.31 -21.64 -2.66
N LEU A 58 -5.61 -21.90 -2.48
CA LEU A 58 -6.21 -22.22 -1.20
C LEU A 58 -7.02 -23.50 -1.34
N TRP A 59 -6.64 -24.51 -0.56
CA TRP A 59 -7.34 -25.79 -0.48
C TRP A 59 -8.36 -25.76 0.66
N PHE A 60 -9.55 -26.32 0.41
CA PHE A 60 -10.63 -26.48 1.39
C PHE A 60 -10.99 -25.18 2.14
N GLY A 61 -11.02 -24.06 1.43
CA GLY A 61 -11.19 -22.74 2.01
C GLY A 61 -12.60 -22.47 2.55
N ASN A 62 -12.68 -21.92 3.76
CA ASN A 62 -13.91 -21.31 4.27
C ASN A 62 -14.13 -19.92 3.63
N ARG A 63 -15.36 -19.38 3.69
CA ARG A 63 -15.72 -18.06 3.12
C ARG A 63 -14.75 -16.93 3.53
N LYS A 64 -14.31 -16.91 4.79
CA LYS A 64 -13.34 -15.92 5.30
C LYS A 64 -11.95 -16.09 4.66
N GLN A 65 -11.45 -17.31 4.56
CA GLN A 65 -10.14 -17.59 3.97
C GLN A 65 -10.13 -17.31 2.46
N LEU A 66 -11.25 -17.57 1.76
CA LEU A 66 -11.39 -17.24 0.35
C LEU A 66 -11.27 -15.72 0.10
N ALA A 67 -11.79 -14.89 1.01
CA ALA A 67 -11.63 -13.44 0.93
C ALA A 67 -10.15 -13.04 1.08
N CYS A 68 -9.41 -13.68 2.00
CA CYS A 68 -7.99 -13.42 2.20
C CYS A 68 -7.14 -13.69 0.95
N VAL A 69 -7.48 -14.70 0.14
CA VAL A 69 -6.77 -14.97 -1.13
C VAL A 69 -6.83 -13.75 -2.05
N ARG A 70 -8.00 -13.11 -2.15
CA ARG A 70 -8.18 -11.90 -2.98
C ARG A 70 -7.36 -10.74 -2.42
N THR A 71 -7.38 -10.54 -1.10
CA THR A 71 -6.58 -9.50 -0.43
C THR A 71 -5.09 -9.67 -0.70
N VAL A 72 -4.58 -10.89 -0.63
CA VAL A 72 -3.17 -11.19 -0.90
C VAL A 72 -2.81 -10.89 -2.35
N CYS A 73 -3.64 -11.31 -3.32
CA CYS A 73 -3.41 -10.97 -4.72
C CYS A 73 -3.36 -9.45 -4.94
N SER A 74 -4.31 -8.70 -4.39
CA SER A 74 -4.33 -7.23 -4.50
C SER A 74 -3.14 -6.56 -3.82
N LEU A 75 -2.68 -7.08 -2.67
CA LEU A 75 -1.48 -6.56 -2.01
C LEU A 75 -0.23 -6.77 -2.88
N ILE A 76 -0.09 -7.92 -3.55
CA ILE A 76 1.03 -8.17 -4.46
C ILE A 76 0.94 -7.25 -5.68
N GLU A 77 -0.25 -7.08 -6.28
CA GLU A 77 -0.47 -6.14 -7.39
C GLU A 77 -0.12 -4.70 -7.00
N ASN A 78 -0.47 -4.29 -5.78
CA ASN A 78 -0.10 -2.98 -5.25
C ASN A 78 1.40 -2.84 -5.06
N MET A 79 2.07 -3.86 -4.52
CA MET A 79 3.54 -3.85 -4.39
C MET A 79 4.22 -3.71 -5.77
N ILE A 80 3.74 -4.43 -6.79
CA ILE A 80 4.25 -4.35 -8.17
C ILE A 80 4.07 -2.93 -8.73
N THR A 81 2.88 -2.36 -8.58
CA THR A 81 2.57 -1.00 -9.04
C THR A 81 3.41 0.04 -8.29
N GLY A 82 3.58 -0.15 -6.98
CA GLY A 82 4.38 0.68 -6.09
C GLY A 82 5.85 0.79 -6.48
N VAL A 83 6.50 -0.34 -6.76
CA VAL A 83 7.92 -0.33 -7.17
C VAL A 83 8.14 0.15 -8.61
N ARG A 84 7.11 0.07 -9.47
CA ARG A 84 7.19 0.46 -10.89
C ARG A 84 6.91 1.95 -11.08
N VAL A 85 5.72 2.37 -10.64
CA VAL A 85 5.20 3.73 -10.85
C VAL A 85 5.20 4.51 -9.53
N GLY A 86 4.87 3.84 -8.42
CA GLY A 86 4.67 4.41 -7.08
C GLY A 86 3.36 5.18 -6.93
N TYR A 87 3.08 5.61 -5.71
CA TYR A 87 1.80 6.21 -5.33
C TYR A 87 1.95 7.67 -4.95
N LEU A 88 0.94 8.45 -5.28
CA LEU A 88 0.85 9.87 -4.94
C LEU A 88 -0.56 10.19 -4.47
N TYR A 89 -0.66 10.66 -3.22
CA TYR A 89 -1.88 11.17 -2.62
C TYR A 89 -1.87 12.69 -2.66
N LYS A 90 -2.87 13.26 -3.32
CA LYS A 90 -3.17 14.70 -3.25
C LYS A 90 -4.23 14.92 -2.20
N MET A 91 -3.88 15.62 -1.13
CA MET A 91 -4.81 15.93 -0.04
C MET A 91 -5.06 17.44 -0.01
N ARG A 92 -6.33 17.84 0.15
CA ARG A 92 -6.73 19.24 0.25
C ARG A 92 -7.34 19.52 1.61
N PHE A 93 -6.99 20.65 2.20
CA PHE A 93 -7.61 21.13 3.43
C PHE A 93 -8.82 21.98 3.07
N VAL A 94 -9.98 21.59 3.60
CA VAL A 94 -11.24 22.30 3.36
C VAL A 94 -11.75 22.83 4.69
N TYR A 95 -12.19 24.08 4.69
CA TYR A 95 -12.70 24.76 5.88
C TYR A 95 -13.77 25.78 5.50
N ALA A 96 -14.66 26.09 6.43
CA ALA A 96 -15.67 27.14 6.29
C ALA A 96 -15.37 28.35 7.19
N HIS A 97 -15.31 28.14 8.51
CA HIS A 97 -15.15 29.22 9.48
C HIS A 97 -13.73 29.36 10.04
N PHE A 98 -13.07 28.25 10.34
CA PHE A 98 -11.74 28.24 10.95
C PHE A 98 -10.69 27.76 9.94
N PRO A 99 -9.86 28.64 9.36
CA PRO A 99 -8.79 28.22 8.47
C PRO A 99 -7.73 27.43 9.22
N SER A 100 -7.44 26.21 8.75
CA SER A 100 -6.42 25.34 9.35
C SER A 100 -5.05 25.65 8.75
N ASN A 101 -4.02 25.75 9.60
CA ASN A 101 -2.65 25.93 9.15
C ASN A 101 -1.90 24.61 9.29
N VAL A 102 -1.33 24.13 8.18
CA VAL A 102 -0.55 22.91 8.15
C VAL A 102 0.90 23.26 7.89
N THR A 103 1.80 22.79 8.74
CA THR A 103 3.25 22.94 8.59
C THR A 103 3.91 21.57 8.63
N PHE A 104 5.10 21.47 8.03
CA PHE A 104 5.88 20.25 8.05
C PHE A 104 7.23 20.53 8.70
N GLU A 105 7.49 19.90 9.84
CA GLU A 105 8.72 20.07 10.61
C GLU A 105 9.17 18.70 11.13
N ASN A 106 10.48 18.41 11.06
CA ASN A 106 11.08 17.19 11.63
C ASN A 106 10.34 15.88 11.26
N ASN A 107 10.06 15.68 9.97
CA ASN A 107 9.31 14.51 9.46
C ASN A 107 7.89 14.34 10.05
N THR A 108 7.34 15.41 10.60
CA THR A 108 6.04 15.44 11.27
C THR A 108 5.19 16.55 10.66
N VAL A 109 3.97 16.20 10.25
CA VAL A 109 2.97 17.15 9.80
C VAL A 109 2.26 17.71 11.03
N GLU A 110 2.37 19.01 11.25
CA GLU A 110 1.63 19.72 12.29
C GLU A 110 0.39 20.40 11.70
N ILE A 111 -0.76 20.18 12.33
CA ILE A 111 -2.02 20.84 12.00
C ILE A 111 -2.42 21.73 13.18
N ARG A 112 -2.52 23.02 12.93
CA ARG A 112 -2.91 24.06 13.90
C ARG A 112 -4.29 24.62 13.53
N ASN A 113 -5.01 25.10 14.55
CA ASN A 113 -6.34 25.72 14.40
C ASN A 113 -7.40 24.79 13.77
N PHE A 114 -7.29 23.48 13.98
CA PHE A 114 -8.31 22.53 13.53
C PHE A 114 -9.58 22.73 14.36
N LEU A 115 -10.69 23.11 13.73
CA LEU A 115 -11.96 23.46 14.39
C LEU A 115 -11.85 24.56 15.48
N GLY A 116 -10.84 25.44 15.40
CA GLY A 116 -10.62 26.47 16.41
C GLY A 116 -9.91 25.96 17.69
N GLU A 117 -9.43 24.72 17.70
CA GLU A 117 -8.66 24.18 18.82
C GLU A 117 -7.30 24.89 18.97
N LYS A 118 -6.92 25.20 20.21
CA LYS A 118 -5.56 25.68 20.55
C LYS A 118 -4.50 24.57 20.54
N ARG A 119 -4.92 23.29 20.55
CA ARG A 119 -4.03 22.14 20.54
C ARG A 119 -3.43 21.93 19.15
N VAL A 120 -2.11 21.70 19.08
CA VAL A 120 -1.44 21.28 17.85
C VAL A 120 -1.58 19.78 17.68
N ARG A 121 -2.09 19.34 16.54
CA ARG A 121 -2.15 17.92 16.16
C ARG A 121 -0.91 17.58 15.34
N ARG A 122 -0.21 16.51 15.70
CA ARG A 122 1.04 16.09 15.07
C ARG A 122 0.87 14.70 14.48
N VAL A 123 1.26 14.52 13.23
CA VAL A 123 1.25 13.23 12.53
C VAL A 123 2.63 12.98 11.96
N ALA A 124 3.34 11.97 12.48
CA ALA A 124 4.65 11.58 11.95
C ALA A 124 4.46 10.84 10.62
N LEU A 125 5.30 11.14 9.63
CA LEU A 125 5.32 10.40 8.37
C LEU A 125 6.07 9.09 8.55
N SER A 126 5.55 8.04 7.92
CA SER A 126 6.25 6.76 7.82
C SER A 126 7.52 6.87 6.99
N GLU A 127 8.49 5.99 7.25
CA GLU A 127 9.73 5.93 6.50
C GLU A 127 9.48 5.71 5.00
N GLY A 128 10.26 6.41 4.15
CA GLY A 128 10.14 6.31 2.69
C GLY A 128 8.95 7.09 2.08
N VAL A 129 8.16 7.79 2.90
CA VAL A 129 7.13 8.72 2.42
C VAL A 129 7.70 10.13 2.34
N SER A 130 7.51 10.77 1.19
CA SER A 130 7.90 12.16 0.95
C SER A 130 6.69 13.08 1.06
N TYR A 131 6.93 14.26 1.62
CA TYR A 131 5.95 15.33 1.73
C TYR A 131 6.35 16.49 0.83
N VAL A 132 5.42 16.95 0.01
CA VAL A 132 5.56 18.15 -0.81
C VAL A 132 4.35 19.03 -0.57
N ARG A 133 4.58 20.31 -0.25
CA ARG A 133 3.51 21.31 -0.25
C ARG A 133 3.45 21.94 -1.64
N THR A 134 2.33 21.77 -2.33
CA THR A 134 2.16 22.31 -3.68
C THR A 134 2.06 23.83 -3.61
N GLY A 135 2.92 24.54 -4.36
CA GLY A 135 2.85 26.00 -4.47
C GLY A 135 1.72 26.48 -5.37
N ASP A 136 1.35 25.67 -6.37
CA ASP A 136 0.39 26.04 -7.41
C ASP A 136 -1.07 25.99 -6.94
N VAL A 137 -1.38 25.08 -6.01
CA VAL A 137 -2.73 24.87 -5.50
C VAL A 137 -2.75 25.18 -4.02
N LYS A 138 -3.50 26.23 -3.67
CA LYS A 138 -3.70 26.63 -2.28
C LYS A 138 -4.28 25.47 -1.46
N ASP A 139 -3.76 25.31 -0.25
CA ASP A 139 -4.24 24.36 0.75
C ASP A 139 -4.19 22.89 0.29
N GLN A 140 -3.20 22.54 -0.54
CA GLN A 140 -2.94 21.17 -0.97
C GLN A 140 -1.56 20.69 -0.49
N ILE A 141 -1.51 19.42 -0.12
CA ILE A 141 -0.26 18.67 0.10
C ILE A 141 -0.25 17.43 -0.77
N GLU A 142 0.94 17.01 -1.15
CA GLU A 142 1.20 15.80 -1.91
C GLU A 142 2.09 14.88 -1.08
N LEU A 143 1.59 13.67 -0.84
CA LEU A 143 2.34 12.61 -0.19
C LEU A 143 2.71 11.58 -1.25
N SER A 144 3.99 11.29 -1.42
CA SER A 144 4.44 10.30 -2.39
C SER A 144 5.28 9.21 -1.73
N GLY A 145 5.05 7.96 -2.14
CA GLY A 145 5.67 6.77 -1.56
C GLY A 145 5.59 5.56 -2.48
N ILE A 146 6.28 4.48 -2.09
CA ILE A 146 6.30 3.22 -2.84
C ILE A 146 5.32 2.17 -2.29
N ASP A 147 4.99 2.21 -0.99
CA ASP A 147 4.02 1.31 -0.36
C ASP A 147 2.67 2.03 -0.19
N LEU A 148 1.57 1.29 -0.39
CA LEU A 148 0.19 1.78 -0.35
C LEU A 148 -0.49 1.49 0.98
#